data_AF-A0A1H9VNC0-F1
#
_entry.id   AF-A0A1H9VNC0-F1
#
_cell.length_a   1.000
_cell.length_b   1.000
_cell.length_c   1.000
_cell.angle_alpha   90.00
_cell.angle_beta   90.00
_cell.angle_gamma   90.00
#
_symmetry.space_group_name_H-M   'P 1'
#
loop_
_entity.id
_entity.type
_entity.pdbx_description
1 polymer ?
#
loop_
_entity_poly.entity_id
_entity_poly.type
_entity_poly.pdbx_seq_one_letter_code
_entity_poly.pdbx_strand_id
1 'polypeptide(L)'
;MTNVKKLLVETRQRLHRSLKYRLSRPMPPACAHAFEGPVVVVGSAPVIHKPEGWDESFSVITINGSQSAIRAWGVDVPDITFMMFNQVEGTNTNAVEVRRVLSGQRTRSLYVLLWRKNARQRLVNGLKAFDYGYDELVIVDRYERMALLDRITGRKNTEVRTEDKCSNGLNAVLFALHHGAPQVIITGINPNSTGHSYNQTGLARAHVQMDKTIIEQLLAEGRPLFTADPLVSRDLGIPLWTGRA
;
A
#
# COMPACT_ATOMS: atom_id res chain seq x y z
N MET A 1 -3.18 -30.42 -11.52
CA MET A 1 -2.14 -29.90 -12.44
C MET A 1 -0.81 -30.51 -12.06
N THR A 2 -0.04 -31.08 -12.99
CA THR A 2 1.32 -31.60 -12.73
C THR A 2 2.30 -30.45 -12.44
N ASN A 3 3.28 -30.67 -11.56
CA ASN A 3 4.29 -29.66 -11.17
C ASN A 3 5.03 -29.05 -12.38
N VAL A 4 5.30 -29.86 -13.41
CA VAL A 4 5.94 -29.42 -14.66
C VAL A 4 5.08 -28.40 -15.42
N LYS A 5 3.76 -28.64 -15.52
CA LYS A 5 2.85 -27.69 -16.19
C LYS A 5 2.77 -26.36 -15.45
N LYS A 6 2.77 -26.37 -14.12
CA LYS A 6 2.77 -25.16 -13.30
C LYS A 6 4.05 -24.34 -13.53
N LEU A 7 5.21 -25.02 -13.50
CA LEU A 7 6.51 -24.38 -13.74
C LEU A 7 6.58 -23.73 -15.12
N LEU A 8 6.13 -24.42 -16.18
CA LEU A 8 6.12 -23.88 -17.54
C LEU A 8 5.27 -22.60 -17.67
N VAL A 9 4.09 -22.59 -17.04
CA VAL A 9 3.21 -21.40 -17.04
C VAL A 9 3.88 -20.24 -16.32
N GLU A 10 4.45 -20.48 -15.14
CA GLU A 10 5.16 -19.44 -14.38
C GLU A 10 6.35 -18.89 -15.16
N THR A 11 7.17 -19.74 -15.78
CA THR A 11 8.31 -19.32 -16.61
C THR A 11 7.85 -18.47 -17.79
N ARG A 12 6.82 -18.90 -18.52
CA ARG A 12 6.24 -18.13 -19.63
C ARG A 12 5.74 -16.76 -19.16
N GLN A 13 5.10 -16.70 -18.00
CA GLN A 13 4.64 -15.43 -17.42
C GLN A 13 5.81 -14.53 -17.01
N ARG A 14 6.86 -15.07 -16.38
CA ARG A 14 8.07 -14.32 -16.00
C ARG A 14 8.74 -13.72 -17.23
N LEU A 15 8.90 -14.50 -18.29
CA LEU A 15 9.48 -14.05 -19.57
C LEU A 15 8.62 -12.96 -20.22
N HIS A 16 7.31 -13.20 -20.36
CA HIS A 16 6.40 -12.23 -20.95
C HIS A 16 6.43 -10.90 -20.18
N ARG A 17 6.34 -10.93 -18.85
CA ARG A 17 6.34 -9.71 -18.02
C ARG A 17 7.69 -9.00 -18.05
N SER A 18 8.79 -9.75 -18.00
CA SER A 18 10.14 -9.17 -18.13
C SER A 18 10.33 -8.47 -19.47
N LEU A 19 9.90 -9.12 -20.56
CA LEU A 19 9.99 -8.54 -21.90
C LEU A 19 9.10 -7.30 -22.00
N LYS A 20 7.83 -7.39 -21.59
CA LYS A 20 6.91 -6.27 -21.62
C LYS A 20 7.44 -5.09 -20.80
N TYR A 21 7.93 -5.32 -19.58
CA TYR A 21 8.51 -4.27 -18.73
C TYR A 21 9.69 -3.55 -19.42
N ARG A 22 10.62 -4.32 -20.02
CA ARG A 22 11.77 -3.74 -20.73
C ARG A 22 11.37 -2.94 -21.98
N LEU A 23 10.37 -3.41 -22.71
CA LEU A 23 9.88 -2.76 -23.93
C LEU A 23 9.03 -1.52 -23.62
N SER A 24 8.11 -1.61 -22.66
CA SER A 24 7.20 -0.51 -22.33
C SER A 24 7.81 0.54 -21.40
N ARG A 25 8.93 0.21 -20.72
CA ARG A 25 9.65 1.10 -19.78
C ARG A 25 8.69 1.89 -18.88
N PRO A 26 7.84 1.18 -18.12
CA PRO A 26 6.81 1.81 -17.31
C PRO A 26 7.44 2.76 -16.29
N MET A 27 6.75 3.85 -16.00
CA MET A 27 7.11 4.76 -14.93
C MET A 27 6.36 4.37 -13.65
N PRO A 28 6.89 4.70 -12.45
CA PRO A 28 6.11 4.63 -11.23
C PRO A 28 4.83 5.48 -11.34
N PRO A 29 3.79 5.20 -10.53
CA PRO A 29 2.58 6.01 -10.51
C PRO A 29 2.93 7.47 -10.21
N ALA A 30 2.41 8.40 -11.01
CA ALA A 30 2.56 9.84 -10.76
C ALA A 30 1.85 10.22 -9.45
N CYS A 31 2.32 11.31 -8.82
CA CYS A 31 1.69 11.91 -7.65
C CYS A 31 1.44 13.38 -7.93
N ALA A 32 0.20 13.84 -7.79
CA ALA A 32 -0.14 15.26 -7.84
C ALA A 32 0.11 15.96 -6.49
N HIS A 33 0.18 15.18 -5.40
CA HIS A 33 0.42 15.67 -4.05
C HIS A 33 1.92 15.89 -3.79
N ALA A 34 2.29 17.09 -3.36
CA ALA A 34 3.65 17.41 -2.93
C ALA A 34 3.80 17.11 -1.42
N PHE A 35 4.77 16.27 -1.06
CA PHE A 35 5.05 15.94 0.34
C PHE A 35 5.98 17.00 0.95
N GLU A 36 5.39 18.02 1.57
CA GLU A 36 6.14 19.11 2.23
C GLU A 36 6.56 18.77 3.67
N GLY A 37 5.82 17.87 4.32
CA GLY A 37 6.07 17.40 5.69
C GLY A 37 6.12 15.88 5.80
N PRO A 38 6.18 15.33 7.02
CA PRO A 38 6.22 13.90 7.25
C PRO A 38 4.99 13.19 6.65
N VAL A 39 5.21 12.03 6.04
CA VAL A 39 4.14 11.21 5.46
C VAL A 39 3.84 10.03 6.35
N VAL A 40 2.58 9.87 6.75
CA VAL A 40 2.14 8.76 7.59
C VAL A 40 1.37 7.76 6.75
N VAL A 41 1.91 6.54 6.66
CA VAL A 41 1.28 5.42 5.98
C VAL A 41 0.57 4.54 6.99
N VAL A 42 -0.76 4.55 6.92
CA VAL A 42 -1.64 3.87 7.85
C VAL A 42 -2.10 2.55 7.24
N GLY A 43 -1.54 1.45 7.74
CA GLY A 43 -1.94 0.09 7.40
C GLY A 43 -3.18 -0.37 8.17
N SER A 44 -3.50 -1.65 8.00
CA SER A 44 -4.71 -2.25 8.53
C SER A 44 -4.46 -3.16 9.74
N ALA A 45 -3.29 -3.15 10.39
CA ALA A 45 -3.07 -4.02 11.56
C ALA A 45 -3.93 -3.57 12.77
N PRO A 46 -4.25 -4.48 13.71
CA PRO A 46 -5.15 -4.18 14.85
C PRO A 46 -4.70 -3.05 15.75
N VAL A 47 -3.39 -2.93 15.96
CA VAL A 47 -2.79 -1.89 16.79
C VAL A 47 -2.17 -0.84 15.87
N ILE A 48 -2.56 0.41 16.09
CA ILE A 48 -1.99 1.60 15.45
C ILE A 48 -1.74 2.64 16.52
N HIS A 49 -0.75 3.49 16.28
CA HIS A 49 -0.40 4.60 17.16
C HIS A 49 -0.39 5.89 16.35
N LYS A 50 -0.97 6.94 16.94
CA LYS A 50 -0.85 8.28 16.39
C LYS A 50 0.62 8.71 16.50
N PRO A 51 1.27 9.16 15.41
CA PRO A 51 2.63 9.67 15.47
C PRO A 51 2.76 10.82 16.48
N GLU A 52 3.89 10.86 17.19
CA GLU A 52 4.24 11.99 18.04
C GLU A 52 4.43 13.27 17.22
N GLY A 53 4.05 14.42 17.80
CA GLY A 53 4.12 15.71 17.12
C GLY A 53 3.08 15.92 16.01
N TRP A 54 2.03 15.09 15.96
CA TRP A 54 0.99 15.18 14.94
C TRP A 54 0.34 16.57 14.86
N ASP A 55 0.37 17.15 13.66
CA ASP A 55 -0.32 18.38 13.29
C ASP A 55 -0.76 18.34 11.82
N GLU A 56 -1.18 19.48 11.27
CA GLU A 56 -1.68 19.61 9.90
C GLU A 56 -0.58 19.52 8.82
N SER A 57 0.71 19.57 9.19
CA SER A 57 1.82 19.42 8.24
C SER A 57 2.01 17.97 7.76
N PHE A 58 1.44 17.02 8.47
CA PHE A 58 1.54 15.60 8.14
C PHE A 58 0.64 15.27 6.96
N SER A 59 1.21 14.62 5.94
CA SER A 59 0.42 14.00 4.87
C SER A 59 0.03 12.58 5.23
N VAL A 60 -1.19 12.15 4.88
CA VAL A 60 -1.74 10.86 5.30
C VAL A 60 -2.07 9.97 4.10
N ILE A 61 -1.43 8.79 4.07
CA ILE A 61 -1.74 7.72 3.11
C ILE A 61 -2.42 6.57 3.84
N THR A 62 -3.66 6.24 3.48
CA THR A 62 -4.40 5.10 4.06
C THR A 62 -4.42 3.90 3.13
N ILE A 63 -4.46 2.70 3.70
CA ILE A 63 -4.51 1.42 2.98
C ILE A 63 -5.89 0.78 3.16
N ASN A 64 -6.60 0.58 2.06
CA ASN A 64 -7.96 0.02 2.03
C ASN A 64 -8.86 0.75 3.04
N GLY A 65 -9.44 0.02 4.01
CA GLY A 65 -10.33 0.58 5.03
C GLY A 65 -9.63 1.24 6.22
N SER A 66 -8.29 1.38 6.24
CA SER A 66 -7.59 1.89 7.43
C SER A 66 -7.92 3.34 7.80
N GLN A 67 -8.50 4.11 6.87
CA GLN A 67 -9.05 5.43 7.13
C GLN A 67 -10.01 5.43 8.35
N SER A 68 -10.81 4.38 8.54
CA SER A 68 -11.76 4.34 9.66
C SER A 68 -11.07 4.31 11.02
N ALA A 69 -9.85 3.78 11.10
CA ALA A 69 -9.10 3.63 12.34
C ALA A 69 -8.47 4.95 12.84
N ILE A 70 -8.31 5.93 11.95
CA ILE A 70 -7.62 7.19 12.25
C ILE A 70 -8.56 8.39 12.40
N ARG A 71 -9.88 8.18 12.33
CA ARG A 71 -10.85 9.26 12.58
C ARG A 71 -10.65 9.89 13.96
N ALA A 72 -10.32 9.08 14.96
CA ALA A 72 -10.02 9.55 16.31
C ALA A 72 -8.78 10.47 16.38
N TRP A 73 -7.96 10.54 15.32
CA TRP A 73 -6.82 11.45 15.24
C TRP A 73 -7.20 12.83 14.72
N GLY A 74 -8.47 13.04 14.32
CA GLY A 74 -8.97 14.26 13.69
C GLY A 74 -8.81 14.28 12.17
N VAL A 75 -8.59 13.13 11.54
CA VAL A 75 -8.45 13.02 10.07
C VAL A 75 -9.79 12.64 9.46
N ASP A 76 -10.48 13.63 8.89
CA ASP A 76 -11.74 13.40 8.18
C ASP A 76 -11.49 12.87 6.75
N VAL A 77 -10.55 13.50 6.04
CA VAL A 77 -10.23 13.17 4.64
C VAL A 77 -8.72 12.97 4.51
N PRO A 78 -8.23 11.74 4.26
CA PRO A 78 -6.81 11.50 3.99
C PRO A 78 -6.41 12.09 2.63
N ASP A 79 -5.13 12.45 2.50
CA ASP A 79 -4.56 12.94 1.24
C ASP A 79 -4.60 11.86 0.16
N ILE A 80 -4.27 10.63 0.54
CA ILE A 80 -4.17 9.52 -0.40
C ILE A 80 -4.78 8.26 0.21
N THR A 81 -5.51 7.51 -0.60
CA THR A 81 -5.93 6.13 -0.26
C THR A 81 -5.44 5.16 -1.31
N PHE A 82 -4.70 4.12 -0.88
CA PHE A 82 -4.33 2.98 -1.71
C PHE A 82 -5.32 1.84 -1.49
N MET A 83 -6.13 1.54 -2.50
CA MET A 83 -7.17 0.52 -2.42
C MET A 83 -6.88 -0.65 -3.37
N MET A 84 -6.90 -1.88 -2.86
CA MET A 84 -6.80 -3.05 -3.73
C MET A 84 -8.10 -3.26 -4.51
N PHE A 85 -8.01 -3.61 -5.81
CA PHE A 85 -9.20 -3.79 -6.67
C PHE A 85 -10.31 -4.65 -6.05
N ASN A 86 -9.93 -5.69 -5.28
CA ASN A 86 -10.88 -6.63 -4.70
C ASN A 86 -11.71 -6.03 -3.57
N GLN A 87 -11.33 -4.89 -3.00
CA GLN A 87 -12.15 -4.21 -1.98
C GLN A 87 -13.39 -3.56 -2.59
N VAL A 88 -13.31 -3.15 -3.86
CA VAL A 88 -14.41 -2.48 -4.55
C VAL A 88 -15.56 -3.45 -4.85
N GLU A 89 -15.27 -4.66 -5.30
CA GLU A 89 -16.30 -5.60 -5.78
C GLU A 89 -16.23 -7.00 -5.16
N GLY A 90 -15.21 -7.29 -4.35
CA GLY A 90 -15.04 -8.60 -3.74
C GLY A 90 -16.18 -8.92 -2.78
N THR A 91 -16.55 -10.19 -2.73
CA THR A 91 -17.63 -10.70 -1.87
C THR A 91 -17.13 -11.35 -0.59
N ASN A 92 -15.81 -11.45 -0.41
CA ASN A 92 -15.26 -11.97 0.84
C ASN A 92 -15.49 -11.00 2.01
N THR A 93 -15.46 -11.52 3.24
CA THR A 93 -15.74 -10.77 4.47
C THR A 93 -14.91 -9.50 4.57
N ASN A 94 -13.62 -9.55 4.23
CA ASN A 94 -12.73 -8.40 4.27
C ASN A 94 -13.19 -7.28 3.30
N ALA A 95 -13.56 -7.62 2.07
CA ALA A 95 -14.03 -6.63 1.08
C ALA A 95 -15.38 -6.03 1.45
N VAL A 96 -16.31 -6.84 1.98
CA VAL A 96 -17.59 -6.36 2.50
C VAL A 96 -17.35 -5.37 3.64
N GLU A 97 -16.44 -5.71 4.55
CA GLU A 97 -16.13 -4.87 5.71
C GLU A 97 -15.42 -3.57 5.35
N VAL A 98 -14.47 -3.61 4.40
CA VAL A 98 -13.84 -2.38 3.88
C VAL A 98 -14.90 -1.44 3.29
N ARG A 99 -15.86 -1.95 2.51
CA ARG A 99 -16.95 -1.12 1.98
C ARG A 99 -17.84 -0.57 3.09
N ARG A 100 -18.13 -1.37 4.12
CA ARG A 100 -18.94 -0.94 5.27
C ARG A 100 -18.29 0.25 6.00
N VAL A 101 -16.99 0.17 6.33
CA VAL A 101 -16.30 1.21 7.09
C VAL A 101 -15.98 2.46 6.26
N LEU A 102 -15.88 2.31 4.94
CA LEU A 102 -15.67 3.41 4.00
C LEU A 102 -16.98 4.01 3.46
N SER A 103 -18.15 3.48 3.83
CA SER A 103 -19.42 3.99 3.33
C SER A 103 -19.62 5.46 3.70
N GLY A 104 -19.92 6.31 2.72
CA GLY A 104 -20.07 7.75 2.91
C GLY A 104 -18.76 8.50 3.23
N GLN A 105 -17.61 7.85 3.08
CA GLN A 105 -16.30 8.45 3.31
C GLN A 105 -15.69 8.95 2.00
N ARG A 106 -14.59 9.69 2.10
CA ARG A 106 -13.84 10.16 0.93
C ARG A 106 -12.35 10.26 1.19
N THR A 107 -11.58 10.40 0.13
CA THR A 107 -10.14 10.72 0.12
C THR A 107 -9.88 11.87 -0.86
N ARG A 108 -8.74 12.56 -0.80
CA ARG A 108 -8.38 13.49 -1.87
C ARG A 108 -8.01 12.69 -3.13
N SER A 109 -6.96 11.86 -3.05
CA SER A 109 -6.51 11.04 -4.17
C SER A 109 -6.68 9.54 -3.93
N LEU A 110 -7.48 8.87 -4.76
CA LEU A 110 -7.68 7.43 -4.70
C LEU A 110 -6.81 6.70 -5.73
N TYR A 111 -5.93 5.82 -5.25
CA TYR A 111 -5.09 4.94 -6.06
C TYR A 111 -5.62 3.52 -5.98
N VAL A 112 -6.25 3.04 -7.05
CA VAL A 112 -6.80 1.68 -7.12
C VAL A 112 -5.78 0.75 -7.79
N LEU A 113 -5.27 -0.18 -7.00
CA LEU A 113 -4.21 -1.09 -7.40
C LEU A 113 -4.75 -2.30 -8.15
N LEU A 114 -4.09 -2.61 -9.27
CA LEU A 114 -4.32 -3.79 -10.11
C LEU A 114 -5.73 -3.83 -10.74
N TRP A 115 -6.35 -2.66 -10.93
CA TRP A 115 -7.54 -2.52 -11.77
C TRP A 115 -7.17 -2.47 -13.27
N ARG A 116 -8.10 -2.85 -14.14
CA ARG A 116 -7.90 -2.75 -15.60
C ARG A 116 -8.20 -1.33 -16.07
N LYS A 117 -7.21 -0.63 -16.64
CA LYS A 117 -7.35 0.78 -17.09
C LYS A 117 -8.53 1.01 -18.03
N ASN A 118 -8.83 0.05 -18.93
CA ASN A 118 -9.97 0.13 -19.85
C ASN A 118 -11.35 -0.12 -19.19
N ALA A 119 -11.40 -0.48 -17.91
CA ALA A 119 -12.63 -0.73 -17.16
C ALA A 119 -12.90 0.37 -16.11
N ARG A 120 -12.49 1.61 -16.38
CA ARG A 120 -12.63 2.74 -15.44
C ARG A 120 -14.09 2.97 -15.02
N GLN A 121 -15.05 2.93 -15.94
CA GLN A 121 -16.46 3.18 -15.59
C GLN A 121 -17.01 2.16 -14.58
N ARG A 122 -16.60 0.89 -14.71
CA ARG A 122 -16.99 -0.16 -13.76
C ARG A 122 -16.45 0.12 -12.36
N LEU A 123 -15.21 0.62 -12.26
CA LEU A 123 -14.63 1.06 -10.99
C LEU A 123 -15.43 2.21 -10.38
N VAL A 124 -15.74 3.24 -11.18
CA VAL A 124 -16.54 4.39 -10.73
C VAL A 124 -17.90 3.94 -10.20
N ASN A 125 -18.59 3.05 -10.91
CA ASN A 125 -19.87 2.51 -10.46
C ASN A 125 -19.74 1.70 -9.17
N GLY A 126 -18.69 0.88 -9.05
CA GLY A 126 -18.40 0.10 -7.84
C GLY A 126 -18.14 0.97 -6.62
N LEU A 127 -17.41 2.08 -6.78
CA LEU A 127 -17.17 3.06 -5.70
C LEU A 127 -18.45 3.80 -5.30
N LYS A 128 -19.27 4.20 -6.26
CA LYS A 128 -20.58 4.82 -6.01
C LYS A 128 -21.55 3.90 -5.26
N ALA A 129 -21.47 2.59 -5.49
CA ALA A 129 -22.39 1.63 -4.87
C ALA A 129 -22.31 1.57 -3.33
N PHE A 130 -21.21 2.04 -2.74
CA PHE A 130 -21.07 2.22 -1.29
C PHE A 130 -20.73 3.66 -0.91
N ASP A 131 -21.03 4.62 -1.79
CA ASP A 131 -20.88 6.06 -1.52
C ASP A 131 -19.45 6.47 -1.07
N TYR A 132 -18.41 6.00 -1.78
CA TYR A 132 -17.03 6.42 -1.50
C TYR A 132 -16.56 7.48 -2.49
N GLY A 133 -16.24 8.67 -1.96
CA GLY A 133 -15.81 9.84 -2.72
C GLY A 133 -14.31 9.95 -2.92
N TYR A 134 -13.92 10.68 -3.97
CA TYR A 134 -12.54 11.08 -4.25
C TYR A 134 -12.52 12.35 -5.09
N ASP A 135 -11.46 13.16 -4.97
CA ASP A 135 -11.22 14.28 -5.89
C ASP A 135 -10.49 13.78 -7.14
N GLU A 136 -9.49 12.91 -6.95
CA GLU A 136 -8.73 12.27 -8.03
C GLU A 136 -8.79 10.75 -7.99
N LEU A 137 -8.87 10.11 -9.15
CA LEU A 137 -8.85 8.66 -9.29
C LEU A 137 -7.76 8.19 -10.26
N VAL A 138 -6.79 7.48 -9.70
CA VAL A 138 -5.65 6.89 -10.38
C VAL A 138 -5.78 5.36 -10.38
N ILE A 139 -5.67 4.74 -11.55
CA ILE A 139 -5.58 3.28 -11.68
C ILE A 139 -4.11 2.91 -11.82
N VAL A 140 -3.59 2.18 -10.83
CA VAL A 140 -2.22 1.71 -10.82
C VAL A 140 -2.18 0.26 -11.30
N ASP A 141 -1.55 0.03 -12.44
CA ASP A 141 -1.33 -1.30 -12.96
C ASP A 141 -0.09 -1.99 -12.36
N ARG A 142 0.10 -3.24 -12.74
CA ARG A 142 1.19 -4.07 -12.23
C ARG A 142 2.57 -3.54 -12.62
N TYR A 143 2.70 -3.02 -13.84
CA TYR A 143 3.97 -2.57 -14.37
C TYR A 143 4.40 -1.25 -13.71
N GLU A 144 3.46 -0.39 -13.34
CA GLU A 144 3.73 0.81 -12.53
C GLU A 144 4.19 0.44 -11.11
N ARG A 145 3.58 -0.57 -10.48
CA ARG A 145 4.08 -1.10 -9.18
C ARG A 145 5.48 -1.72 -9.29
N MET A 146 5.72 -2.51 -10.33
CA MET A 146 7.05 -3.07 -10.61
C MET A 146 8.08 -1.95 -10.81
N ALA A 147 7.71 -0.89 -11.54
CA ALA A 147 8.57 0.27 -11.77
C ALA A 147 8.89 1.00 -10.46
N LEU A 148 7.91 1.17 -9.59
CA LEU A 148 8.10 1.79 -8.28
C LEU A 148 9.12 1.01 -7.44
N LEU A 149 8.97 -0.32 -7.35
CA LEU A 149 9.92 -1.18 -6.64
C LEU A 149 11.33 -1.09 -7.24
N ASP A 150 11.45 -1.21 -8.55
CA ASP A 150 12.74 -1.15 -9.27
C ASP A 150 13.42 0.21 -9.05
N ARG A 151 12.68 1.32 -9.11
CA ARG A 151 13.23 2.67 -8.93
C ARG A 151 13.78 2.94 -7.54
N ILE A 152 13.13 2.44 -6.50
CA ILE A 152 13.58 2.67 -5.13
C ILE A 152 14.63 1.65 -4.68
N THR A 153 14.48 0.38 -5.06
CA THR A 153 15.29 -0.72 -4.51
C THR A 153 16.29 -1.33 -5.51
N GLY A 154 16.21 -0.98 -6.79
CA GLY A 154 16.96 -1.65 -7.88
C GLY A 154 16.51 -3.08 -8.17
N ARG A 155 15.49 -3.59 -7.45
CA ARG A 155 15.03 -4.97 -7.58
C ARG A 155 14.09 -5.14 -8.76
N LYS A 156 14.52 -5.95 -9.72
CA LYS A 156 13.66 -6.41 -10.80
C LYS A 156 12.75 -7.52 -10.29
N ASN A 157 11.45 -7.30 -10.44
CA ASN A 157 10.43 -8.22 -9.96
C ASN A 157 9.35 -8.41 -11.03
N THR A 158 8.84 -9.63 -11.18
CA THR A 158 7.80 -9.96 -12.16
C THR A 158 6.41 -10.14 -11.53
N GLU A 159 6.32 -10.11 -10.20
CA GLU A 159 5.11 -10.30 -9.40
C GLU A 159 4.28 -11.53 -9.82
N VAL A 160 4.94 -12.60 -10.28
CA VAL A 160 4.27 -13.83 -10.75
C VAL A 160 3.69 -14.58 -9.58
N ARG A 161 4.50 -14.83 -8.54
CA ARG A 161 4.03 -15.46 -7.31
C ARG A 161 3.50 -14.43 -6.33
N THR A 162 2.73 -14.88 -5.35
CA THR A 162 2.21 -13.99 -4.30
C THR A 162 3.32 -13.52 -3.37
N GLU A 163 4.25 -14.42 -3.02
CA GLU A 163 5.45 -14.09 -2.23
C GLU A 163 6.39 -13.10 -2.94
N ASP A 164 6.32 -13.01 -4.27
CA ASP A 164 7.08 -12.03 -5.04
C ASP A 164 6.49 -10.61 -4.88
N LYS A 165 5.31 -10.41 -4.27
CA LYS A 165 4.66 -9.09 -4.23
C LYS A 165 4.90 -8.42 -2.88
N CYS A 166 5.07 -7.10 -2.93
CA CYS A 166 4.99 -6.26 -1.74
C CYS A 166 3.53 -6.05 -1.35
N SER A 167 3.27 -5.87 -0.06
CA SER A 167 1.95 -5.45 0.42
C SER A 167 1.61 -4.03 -0.04
N ASN A 168 0.33 -3.66 0.04
CA ASN A 168 -0.10 -2.30 -0.30
C ASN A 168 0.52 -1.24 0.61
N GLY A 169 0.76 -1.58 1.89
CA GLY A 169 1.45 -0.70 2.83
C GLY A 169 2.87 -0.38 2.34
N LEU A 170 3.63 -1.41 1.94
CA LEU A 170 4.98 -1.17 1.40
C LEU A 170 4.96 -0.47 0.03
N ASN A 171 3.97 -0.74 -0.83
CA ASN A 171 3.83 0.06 -2.06
C ASN A 171 3.61 1.56 -1.75
N ALA A 172 2.82 1.89 -0.72
CA ALA A 172 2.61 3.27 -0.30
C ALA A 172 3.88 3.91 0.31
N VAL A 173 4.66 3.15 1.08
CA VAL A 173 5.98 3.60 1.58
C VAL A 173 6.92 3.93 0.42
N LEU A 174 7.07 3.01 -0.53
CA LEU A 174 7.92 3.21 -1.69
C LEU A 174 7.43 4.39 -2.54
N PHE A 175 6.12 4.58 -2.65
CA PHE A 175 5.50 5.70 -3.35
C PHE A 175 5.86 7.04 -2.69
N ALA A 176 5.70 7.15 -1.37
CA ALA A 176 6.05 8.35 -0.63
C ALA A 176 7.54 8.69 -0.77
N LEU A 177 8.44 7.70 -0.61
CA LEU A 177 9.88 7.87 -0.79
C LEU A 177 10.24 8.28 -2.23
N HIS A 178 9.59 7.69 -3.23
CA HIS A 178 9.85 8.00 -4.64
C HIS A 178 9.50 9.45 -4.98
N HIS A 179 8.45 9.97 -4.37
CA HIS A 179 7.98 11.34 -4.56
C HIS A 179 8.55 12.33 -3.55
N GLY A 180 9.66 11.97 -2.89
CA GLY A 180 10.47 12.92 -2.12
C GLY A 180 9.94 13.23 -0.73
N ALA A 181 9.12 12.37 -0.14
CA ALA A 181 8.69 12.52 1.26
C ALA A 181 9.93 12.68 2.18
N PRO A 182 10.00 13.74 2.99
CA PRO A 182 11.16 13.99 3.85
C PRO A 182 11.29 12.92 4.94
N GLN A 183 10.16 12.42 5.44
CA GLN A 183 10.07 11.27 6.34
C GLN A 183 8.85 10.43 5.98
N VAL A 184 8.97 9.11 6.13
CA VAL A 184 7.87 8.17 5.98
C VAL A 184 7.69 7.39 7.27
N ILE A 185 6.55 7.56 7.93
CA ILE A 185 6.21 6.96 9.21
C ILE A 185 5.13 5.91 8.97
N ILE A 186 5.40 4.65 9.32
CA ILE A 186 4.42 3.58 9.21
C ILE A 186 3.72 3.31 10.54
N THR A 187 2.41 3.06 10.47
CA THR A 187 1.62 2.56 11.60
C THR A 187 0.57 1.59 11.09
N GLY A 188 0.26 0.55 11.85
CA GLY A 188 -0.63 -0.52 11.39
C GLY A 188 -0.04 -1.38 10.27
N ILE A 189 1.28 -1.35 10.09
CA ILE A 189 2.02 -2.14 9.11
C ILE A 189 3.05 -2.99 9.85
N ASN A 190 2.66 -4.22 10.18
CA ASN A 190 3.54 -5.21 10.80
C ASN A 190 3.51 -6.53 10.01
N PRO A 191 4.57 -6.92 9.27
CA PRO A 191 4.65 -8.19 8.57
C PRO A 191 4.46 -9.41 9.50
N ASN A 192 4.77 -9.30 10.79
CA ASN A 192 4.62 -10.38 11.78
C ASN A 192 3.21 -10.47 12.39
N SER A 193 2.33 -9.49 12.17
CA SER A 193 0.99 -9.45 12.75
C SER A 193 -0.03 -10.26 11.93
N THR A 194 -0.90 -11.00 12.61
CA THR A 194 -2.12 -11.60 12.04
C THR A 194 -3.33 -10.68 12.22
N GLY A 195 -4.28 -10.71 11.27
CA GLY A 195 -5.55 -9.97 11.36
C GLY A 195 -5.55 -8.53 10.84
N HIS A 196 -6.74 -7.91 10.85
CA HIS A 196 -6.98 -6.52 10.43
C HIS A 196 -7.70 -5.72 11.56
N SER A 197 -7.45 -4.42 11.72
CA SER A 197 -8.11 -3.58 12.75
C SER A 197 -9.62 -3.50 12.58
N TYR A 198 -10.10 -3.67 11.35
CA TYR A 198 -11.52 -3.63 11.03
C TYR A 198 -12.13 -5.03 10.82
N ASN A 199 -11.39 -6.15 10.91
CA ASN A 199 -12.01 -7.50 10.90
C ASN A 199 -11.22 -8.60 11.62
N GLN A 200 -11.94 -9.61 12.11
CA GLN A 200 -11.38 -10.71 12.91
C GLN A 200 -11.02 -11.96 12.08
N THR A 201 -10.82 -11.84 10.75
CA THR A 201 -10.66 -13.02 9.87
C THR A 201 -9.35 -13.80 10.08
N GLY A 202 -8.36 -13.23 10.79
CA GLY A 202 -7.15 -13.94 11.22
C GLY A 202 -6.26 -14.50 10.10
N LEU A 203 -6.47 -14.09 8.84
CA LEU A 203 -5.75 -14.65 7.68
C LEU A 203 -4.25 -14.35 7.76
N ALA A 204 -3.42 -15.37 7.46
CA ALA A 204 -1.97 -15.23 7.37
C ALA A 204 -1.58 -14.28 6.23
N ARG A 205 -0.63 -13.36 6.49
CA ARG A 205 -0.14 -12.42 5.48
C ARG A 205 0.70 -13.17 4.44
N ALA A 206 0.41 -12.96 3.16
CA ALA A 206 1.11 -13.67 2.08
C ALA A 206 2.43 -12.99 1.60
N HIS A 207 2.74 -11.79 2.12
CA HIS A 207 3.82 -10.92 1.62
C HIS A 207 4.95 -10.70 2.63
N VAL A 208 4.96 -11.46 3.74
CA VAL A 208 5.83 -11.20 4.90
C VAL A 208 7.31 -11.10 4.52
N GLN A 209 7.81 -12.06 3.74
CA GLN A 209 9.24 -12.11 3.42
C GLN A 209 9.68 -10.94 2.53
N MET A 210 8.89 -10.60 1.51
CA MET A 210 9.21 -9.49 0.61
C MET A 210 9.17 -8.15 1.36
N ASP A 211 8.16 -7.94 2.20
CA ASP A 211 8.05 -6.71 2.99
C ASP A 211 9.24 -6.56 3.94
N LYS A 212 9.66 -7.63 4.64
CA LYS A 212 10.86 -7.62 5.51
C LYS A 212 12.13 -7.27 4.74
N THR A 213 12.37 -7.95 3.62
CA THR A 213 13.56 -7.71 2.80
C THR A 213 13.62 -6.27 2.27
N ILE A 214 12.48 -5.67 1.94
CA ILE A 214 12.43 -4.26 1.53
C ILE A 214 12.73 -3.34 2.70
N ILE A 215 12.12 -3.56 3.87
CA ILE A 215 12.38 -2.77 5.07
C ILE A 215 13.87 -2.81 5.42
N GLU A 216 14.46 -4.01 5.51
CA GLU A 216 15.88 -4.21 5.80
C GLU A 216 16.77 -3.42 4.83
N GLN A 217 16.46 -3.46 3.54
CA GLN A 217 17.20 -2.70 2.54
C GLN A 217 17.06 -1.18 2.71
N LEU A 218 15.83 -0.67 2.92
CA LEU A 218 15.59 0.76 3.11
C LEU A 218 16.35 1.29 4.33
N LEU A 219 16.38 0.52 5.42
CA LEU A 219 17.13 0.86 6.62
C LEU A 219 18.66 0.83 6.37
N ALA A 220 19.17 -0.20 5.69
CA ALA A 220 20.59 -0.30 5.35
C ALA A 220 21.07 0.85 4.43
N GLU A 221 20.19 1.37 3.58
CA GLU A 221 20.44 2.53 2.72
C GLU A 221 20.27 3.89 3.44
N GLY A 222 19.89 3.89 4.72
CA GLY A 222 19.65 5.13 5.48
C GLY A 222 18.44 5.93 4.98
N ARG A 223 17.46 5.28 4.37
CA ARG A 223 16.21 5.93 3.94
C ARG A 223 15.42 6.42 5.16
N PRO A 224 14.68 7.54 5.07
CA PRO A 224 13.99 8.15 6.21
C PRO A 224 12.67 7.41 6.54
N LEU A 225 12.78 6.13 6.89
CA LEU A 225 11.68 5.25 7.27
C LEU A 225 11.62 5.11 8.79
N PHE A 226 10.46 5.42 9.34
CA PHE A 226 10.16 5.34 10.77
C PHE A 226 8.89 4.54 11.01
N THR A 227 8.62 4.18 12.26
CA THR A 227 7.33 3.65 12.67
C THR A 227 6.81 4.41 13.89
N ALA A 228 5.49 4.55 13.99
CA ALA A 228 4.86 5.01 15.23
C ALA A 228 4.55 3.86 16.20
N ASP A 229 4.73 2.60 15.79
CA ASP A 229 4.35 1.43 16.58
C ASP A 229 5.58 0.85 17.33
N PRO A 230 5.63 0.89 18.68
CA PRO A 230 6.80 0.43 19.43
C PRO A 230 7.14 -1.05 19.22
N LEU A 231 6.13 -1.91 19.07
CA LEU A 231 6.34 -3.33 18.78
C LEU A 231 6.95 -3.55 17.39
N VAL A 232 6.54 -2.75 16.39
CA VAL A 232 7.10 -2.83 15.04
C VAL A 232 8.56 -2.37 15.05
N SER A 233 8.86 -1.31 15.80
CA SER A 233 10.23 -0.82 15.97
C SER A 233 11.14 -1.91 16.54
N ARG A 234 10.71 -2.54 17.64
CA ARG A 234 11.44 -3.64 18.28
C ARG A 234 11.61 -4.85 17.37
N ASP A 235 10.55 -5.27 16.69
CA ASP A 235 10.53 -6.54 15.96
C ASP A 235 11.23 -6.47 14.58
N LEU A 236 11.28 -5.29 13.96
CA LEU A 236 11.81 -5.07 12.61
C LEU A 236 13.02 -4.16 12.56
N GLY A 237 13.43 -3.56 13.68
CA GLY A 237 14.55 -2.61 13.74
C GLY A 237 14.26 -1.26 13.07
N ILE A 238 13.00 -0.94 12.78
CA ILE A 238 12.62 0.37 12.22
C ILE A 238 12.72 1.41 13.35
N PRO A 239 13.40 2.57 13.14
CA PRO A 239 13.44 3.64 14.11
C PRO A 239 12.04 4.09 14.54
N LEU A 240 11.82 4.22 15.86
CA LEU A 240 10.59 4.77 16.40
C LEU A 240 10.55 6.29 16.13
N TRP A 241 9.43 6.79 15.64
CA TRP A 241 9.21 8.21 15.43
C TRP A 241 9.01 8.93 16.78
N THR A 242 9.80 9.97 17.02
CA THR A 242 9.80 10.77 18.28
C THR A 242 9.43 12.24 18.04
N GLY A 243 8.73 12.53 16.95
CA GLY A 243 8.33 13.89 16.57
C GLY A 243 9.38 14.69 15.80
N ARG A 244 10.61 14.17 15.65
CA ARG A 244 11.71 14.78 14.88
C ARG A 244 12.58 13.68 14.25
N ALA A 245 13.19 13.99 13.10
CA ALA A 245 14.17 13.14 12.42
C ALA A 245 15.60 13.48 12.85
#